data_AF-A0A6P0S0E4-F1
#
_entry.id   AF-A0A6P0S0E4-F1
#
_cell.length_a   1.000
_cell.length_b   1.000
_cell.length_c   1.000
_cell.angle_alpha   90.00
_cell.angle_beta   90.00
_cell.angle_gamma   90.00
#
_symmetry.space_group_name_H-M   'P 1'
#
loop_
_entity.id
_entity.type
_entity.pdbx_description
1 polymer ?
#
loop_
_entity_poly.entity_id
_entity_poly.type
_entity_poly.pdbx_seq_one_letter_code
_entity_poly.pdbx_strand_id
1 'polypeptide(L)'
;MREKDLELASRIGRWASHFPEEWREYQDWLRDIIASQSVLQQRHRAWQAVLIFRWRLFYFVVYVAGVILLNQLKSLFSVREVMVTQPILLNRYRYILQRTATLLAVAELTLCAIAALTGIMLAFYYQPTALGAYKSLTMIVHQVANGTIILSLHNIAGNGVIVLALIQIVVMFVGREFWLSWFTGWLSGICLTLTAIGLSWTAIVLTWEQTGFWR
;
A
#
# COMPACT_ATOMS: atom_id res chain seq x y z
N MET A 1 -15.85 23.73 -47.98
CA MET A 1 -16.05 22.85 -46.81
C MET A 1 -17.18 21.90 -47.15
N ARG A 2 -16.97 20.58 -47.10
CA ARG A 2 -17.99 19.61 -47.54
C ARG A 2 -19.03 19.47 -46.43
N GLU A 3 -20.29 19.31 -46.79
CA GLU A 3 -21.43 19.14 -45.86
C GLU A 3 -21.19 18.04 -44.80
N LYS A 4 -20.45 17.00 -45.18
CA LYS A 4 -19.98 15.92 -44.30
C LYS A 4 -19.03 16.38 -43.19
N ASP A 5 -18.21 17.39 -43.45
CA ASP A 5 -17.28 17.96 -42.47
C ASP A 5 -18.05 18.77 -41.40
N LEU A 6 -19.14 19.45 -41.80
CA LEU A 6 -20.05 20.17 -40.89
C LEU A 6 -20.88 19.22 -40.02
N GLU A 7 -21.35 18.11 -40.60
CA GLU A 7 -22.10 17.11 -39.86
C GLU A 7 -21.23 16.41 -38.80
N LEU A 8 -20.00 16.03 -39.15
CA LEU A 8 -19.01 15.49 -38.22
C LEU A 8 -18.69 16.47 -37.09
N ALA A 9 -18.46 17.75 -37.41
CA ALA A 9 -18.22 18.79 -36.40
C ALA A 9 -19.42 18.94 -35.45
N SER A 10 -20.66 18.87 -35.95
CA SER A 10 -21.86 18.94 -35.11
C SER A 10 -22.05 17.72 -34.20
N ARG A 11 -21.69 16.51 -34.68
CA ARG A 11 -21.78 15.27 -33.89
C ARG A 11 -20.72 15.23 -32.80
N ILE A 12 -19.50 15.67 -33.11
CA ILE A 12 -18.42 15.80 -32.12
C ILE A 12 -18.76 16.89 -31.10
N GLY A 13 -19.31 18.02 -31.53
CA GLY A 13 -19.78 19.09 -30.64
C GLY A 13 -20.87 18.63 -29.66
N ARG A 14 -21.87 17.88 -30.14
CA ARG A 14 -22.93 17.28 -29.29
C ARG A 14 -22.39 16.18 -28.37
N TRP A 15 -21.41 15.41 -28.80
CA TRP A 15 -20.81 14.38 -27.95
C TRP A 15 -19.94 15.01 -26.85
N ALA A 16 -19.15 16.04 -27.19
CA ALA A 16 -18.32 16.80 -26.26
C ALA A 16 -19.15 17.55 -25.20
N SER A 17 -20.38 17.98 -25.52
CA SER A 17 -21.26 18.67 -24.57
C SER A 17 -21.83 17.77 -23.46
N HIS A 18 -21.69 16.44 -23.56
CA HIS A 18 -22.12 15.49 -22.54
C HIS A 18 -21.10 15.27 -21.42
N PHE A 19 -19.87 15.77 -21.59
CA PHE A 19 -18.83 15.65 -20.56
C PHE A 19 -18.96 16.79 -19.53
N PRO A 20 -18.79 16.51 -18.22
CA PRO A 20 -18.74 17.54 -17.17
C PRO A 20 -17.72 18.64 -17.50
N GLU A 21 -17.90 19.87 -17.00
CA GLU A 21 -16.94 20.97 -17.23
C GLU A 21 -15.49 20.57 -16.86
N GLU A 22 -15.33 19.74 -15.83
CA GLU A 22 -14.05 19.16 -15.39
C GLU A 22 -13.29 18.42 -16.51
N TRP A 23 -14.03 17.78 -17.45
CA TRP A 23 -13.42 17.06 -18.56
C TRP A 23 -12.94 17.96 -19.70
N ARG A 24 -13.50 19.17 -19.84
CA ARG A 24 -13.02 20.15 -20.83
C ARG A 24 -11.64 20.67 -20.45
N GLU A 25 -11.41 20.89 -19.16
CA GLU A 25 -10.11 21.29 -18.64
C GLU A 25 -9.01 20.25 -18.96
N TYR A 26 -9.31 18.95 -18.83
CA TYR A 26 -8.38 17.89 -19.24
C TYR A 26 -8.13 17.85 -20.75
N GLN A 27 -9.14 18.13 -21.57
CA GLN A 27 -8.99 18.21 -23.02
C GLN A 27 -8.13 19.41 -23.43
N ASP A 28 -8.30 20.56 -22.77
CA ASP A 28 -7.50 21.77 -23.01
C ASP A 28 -6.05 21.57 -22.58
N TRP A 29 -5.83 20.98 -21.41
CA TRP A 29 -4.49 20.67 -20.94
C TRP A 29 -3.75 19.66 -21.84
N LEU A 30 -4.46 18.65 -22.37
CA LEU A 30 -3.90 17.72 -23.34
C LEU A 30 -3.53 18.44 -24.65
N ARG A 31 -4.41 19.34 -25.13
CA ARG A 31 -4.15 20.16 -26.31
C ARG A 31 -2.90 21.03 -26.13
N ASP A 32 -2.70 21.63 -24.96
CA ASP A 32 -1.51 22.41 -24.65
C ASP A 32 -0.23 21.56 -24.61
N ILE A 33 -0.30 20.34 -24.09
CA ILE A 33 0.82 19.40 -24.13
C ILE A 33 1.18 19.06 -25.57
N ILE A 34 0.20 18.73 -26.41
CA ILE A 34 0.42 18.40 -27.83
C ILE A 34 0.95 19.62 -28.60
N ALA A 35 0.36 20.80 -28.40
CA ALA A 35 0.78 22.04 -29.06
C ALA A 35 2.21 22.46 -28.68
N SER A 36 2.66 22.13 -27.46
CA SER A 36 4.02 22.43 -27.00
C SER A 36 5.11 21.57 -27.66
N GLN A 37 4.76 20.54 -28.44
CA GLN A 37 5.74 19.67 -29.10
C GLN A 37 6.68 20.43 -30.04
N SER A 38 6.13 21.29 -30.91
CA SER A 38 6.90 22.08 -31.87
C SER A 38 7.83 23.08 -31.17
N VAL A 39 7.33 23.72 -30.11
CA VAL A 39 8.10 24.65 -29.27
C VAL A 39 9.26 23.95 -28.57
N LEU A 40 9.04 22.73 -28.06
CA LEU A 40 10.09 21.93 -27.41
C LEU A 40 11.17 21.48 -28.39
N GLN A 41 10.78 21.12 -29.62
CA GLN A 41 11.72 20.75 -30.69
C GLN A 41 12.58 21.93 -31.15
N GLN A 42 12.06 23.16 -31.07
CA GLN A 42 12.81 24.38 -31.41
C GLN A 42 13.78 24.80 -30.29
N ARG A 43 13.43 24.56 -29.02
CA ARG A 43 14.17 25.05 -27.86
C ARG A 43 15.21 24.07 -27.29
N HIS A 44 15.06 22.76 -27.51
CA HIS A 44 15.89 21.73 -26.91
C HIS A 44 16.47 20.75 -27.95
N ARG A 45 17.52 20.00 -27.58
CA ARG A 45 18.02 18.91 -28.42
C ARG A 45 16.94 17.83 -28.60
N ALA A 46 16.93 17.17 -29.75
CA ALA A 46 15.88 16.20 -30.13
C ALA A 46 15.56 15.17 -29.04
N TRP A 47 16.57 14.56 -28.41
CA TRP A 47 16.36 13.58 -27.35
C TRP A 47 15.77 14.18 -26.06
N GLN A 48 16.16 15.42 -25.71
CA GLN A 48 15.64 16.15 -24.55
C GLN A 48 14.17 16.55 -24.77
N ALA A 49 13.86 17.06 -25.97
CA ALA A 49 12.50 17.43 -26.34
C ALA A 49 11.56 16.22 -26.28
N VAL A 50 11.98 15.06 -26.82
CA VAL A 50 11.23 13.81 -26.75
C VAL A 50 11.05 13.34 -25.31
N LEU A 51 12.10 13.39 -24.49
CA LEU A 51 12.02 12.97 -23.09
C LEU A 51 11.06 13.86 -22.29
N ILE A 52 11.18 15.18 -22.39
CA ILE A 52 10.32 16.16 -21.71
C ILE A 52 8.86 15.97 -22.13
N PHE A 53 8.61 15.82 -23.44
CA PHE A 53 7.26 15.60 -23.96
C PHE A 53 6.65 14.30 -23.43
N ARG A 54 7.40 13.18 -23.46
CA ARG A 54 6.94 11.88 -22.93
C ARG A 54 6.67 11.93 -21.44
N TRP A 55 7.49 12.64 -20.66
CA TRP A 55 7.26 12.84 -19.23
C TRP A 55 5.99 13.62 -18.94
N ARG A 56 5.72 14.70 -19.68
CA ARG A 56 4.49 15.48 -19.53
C ARG A 56 3.25 14.68 -19.90
N LEU A 57 3.32 13.89 -20.97
CA LEU A 57 2.24 13.00 -21.37
C LEU A 57 2.00 11.89 -20.33
N PHE A 58 3.08 11.30 -19.80
CA PHE A 58 2.98 10.30 -18.73
C PHE A 58 2.34 10.89 -17.47
N TYR A 59 2.77 12.07 -17.04
CA TYR A 59 2.19 12.79 -15.91
C TYR A 59 0.69 13.07 -16.14
N PHE A 60 0.30 13.50 -17.34
CA PHE A 60 -1.10 13.69 -17.73
C PHE A 60 -1.93 12.41 -17.54
N VAL A 61 -1.46 11.29 -18.10
CA VAL A 61 -2.17 10.01 -18.03
C VAL A 61 -2.30 9.53 -16.59
N VAL A 62 -1.22 9.61 -15.81
CA VAL A 62 -1.22 9.20 -14.39
C VAL A 62 -2.16 10.09 -13.56
N TYR A 63 -2.14 11.40 -13.79
CA TYR A 63 -2.99 12.35 -13.09
C TYR A 63 -4.47 12.10 -13.40
N VAL A 64 -4.84 12.00 -14.67
CA VAL A 64 -6.23 11.75 -15.11
C VAL A 64 -6.71 10.37 -14.64
N ALA A 65 -5.89 9.32 -14.78
CA ALA A 65 -6.22 7.99 -14.27
C ALA A 65 -6.40 8.01 -12.74
N GLY A 66 -5.55 8.75 -12.02
CA GLY A 66 -5.66 8.94 -10.58
C GLY A 66 -6.96 9.65 -10.19
N VAL A 67 -7.34 10.73 -10.88
CA VAL A 67 -8.60 11.44 -10.63
C VAL A 67 -9.81 10.56 -10.95
N ILE A 68 -9.80 9.85 -12.08
CA ILE A 68 -10.87 8.91 -12.44
C ILE A 68 -10.99 7.81 -11.39
N LEU A 69 -9.87 7.21 -10.97
CA LEU A 69 -9.85 6.18 -9.93
C LEU A 69 -10.38 6.74 -8.60
N LEU A 70 -9.98 7.94 -8.21
CA LEU A 70 -10.48 8.60 -7.00
C LEU A 70 -11.97 8.92 -7.09
N ASN A 71 -12.47 9.33 -8.25
CA ASN A 71 -13.90 9.61 -8.46
C ASN A 71 -14.73 8.31 -8.53
N GLN A 72 -14.21 7.25 -9.14
CA GLN A 72 -14.80 5.90 -9.13
C GLN A 72 -14.81 5.31 -7.71
N LEU A 73 -13.73 5.49 -6.94
CA LEU A 73 -13.72 5.12 -5.52
C LEU A 73 -14.75 5.95 -4.76
N LYS A 74 -14.82 7.28 -4.96
CA LYS A 74 -15.84 8.12 -4.30
C LYS A 74 -17.26 7.64 -4.61
N SER A 75 -17.54 7.22 -5.85
CA SER A 75 -18.86 6.69 -6.21
C SER A 75 -19.15 5.30 -5.61
N LEU A 76 -18.14 4.42 -5.53
CA LEU A 76 -18.25 3.13 -4.84
C LEU A 76 -18.41 3.29 -3.32
N PHE A 77 -17.83 4.36 -2.75
CA PHE A 77 -17.98 4.75 -1.35
C PHE A 77 -19.16 5.71 -1.11
N SER A 78 -20.14 5.78 -2.02
CA SER A 78 -21.45 6.43 -1.80
C SER A 78 -22.33 5.69 -0.77
N VAL A 79 -21.71 5.07 0.21
CA VAL A 79 -22.32 4.79 1.53
C VAL A 79 -22.63 6.12 2.23
N ARG A 80 -21.99 7.22 1.81
CA ARG A 80 -22.12 8.56 2.40
C ARG A 80 -23.56 9.11 2.35
N GLU A 81 -24.34 8.87 1.29
CA GLU A 81 -25.74 9.37 1.24
C GLU A 81 -26.67 8.59 2.19
N VAL A 82 -26.44 7.29 2.39
CA VAL A 82 -27.19 6.46 3.36
C VAL A 82 -26.73 6.74 4.80
N MET A 83 -25.46 7.11 5.02
CA MET A 83 -24.92 7.40 6.34
C MET A 83 -25.19 8.83 6.84
N VAL A 84 -25.21 9.83 5.96
CA VAL A 84 -25.44 11.24 6.32
C VAL A 84 -26.87 11.47 6.87
N THR A 85 -27.82 10.61 6.52
CA THR A 85 -29.22 10.70 6.99
C THR A 85 -29.47 10.01 8.33
N GLN A 86 -28.51 9.22 8.86
CA GLN A 86 -28.68 8.39 10.06
C GLN A 86 -27.45 8.47 10.99
N PRO A 87 -27.37 9.47 11.91
CA PRO A 87 -26.20 9.67 12.79
C PRO A 87 -25.89 8.46 13.70
N ILE A 88 -26.90 7.64 14.01
CA ILE A 88 -26.75 6.42 14.81
C ILE A 88 -25.93 5.35 14.07
N LEU A 89 -26.12 5.20 12.76
CA LEU A 89 -25.39 4.22 11.95
C LEU A 89 -23.93 4.64 11.75
N LEU A 90 -23.68 5.93 11.56
CA LEU A 90 -22.33 6.49 11.50
C LEU A 90 -21.54 6.28 12.79
N ASN A 91 -22.15 6.57 13.95
CA ASN A 91 -21.50 6.34 15.24
C ASN A 91 -21.25 4.85 15.49
N ARG A 92 -22.20 3.98 15.14
CA ARG A 92 -22.02 2.53 15.24
C ARG A 92 -20.86 2.04 14.37
N TYR A 93 -20.79 2.49 13.11
CA TYR A 93 -19.72 2.13 12.18
C TYR A 93 -18.34 2.57 12.69
N ARG A 94 -18.19 3.84 13.10
CA ARG A 94 -16.94 4.37 13.69
C ARG A 94 -16.54 3.61 14.94
N TYR A 95 -17.49 3.35 15.83
CA TYR A 95 -17.24 2.62 17.07
C TYR A 95 -16.74 1.19 16.80
N ILE A 96 -17.36 0.49 15.85
CA ILE A 96 -16.93 -0.87 15.47
C ILE A 96 -15.51 -0.83 14.91
N LEU A 97 -15.21 0.07 13.97
CA LEU A 97 -13.89 0.18 13.37
C LEU A 97 -12.79 0.54 14.37
N GLN A 98 -13.07 1.49 15.28
CA GLN A 98 -12.13 1.87 16.31
C GLN A 98 -11.89 0.71 17.28
N ARG A 99 -12.95 -0.01 17.68
CA ARG A 99 -12.83 -1.19 18.52
C ARG A 99 -12.03 -2.29 17.82
N THR A 100 -12.29 -2.56 16.54
CA THR A 100 -11.52 -3.55 15.78
C THR A 100 -10.06 -3.14 15.66
N ALA A 101 -9.76 -1.87 15.38
CA ALA A 101 -8.40 -1.37 15.27
C ALA A 101 -7.64 -1.47 16.60
N THR A 102 -8.29 -1.19 17.73
CA THR A 102 -7.67 -1.34 19.05
C THR A 102 -7.44 -2.81 19.40
N LEU A 103 -8.40 -3.70 19.08
CA LEU A 103 -8.24 -5.13 19.34
C LEU A 103 -7.10 -5.73 18.51
N LEU A 104 -6.99 -5.34 17.23
CA LEU A 104 -5.90 -5.74 16.36
C LEU A 104 -4.55 -5.21 16.88
N ALA A 105 -4.48 -3.94 17.28
CA ALA A 105 -3.26 -3.37 17.85
C ALA A 105 -2.81 -4.09 19.14
N VAL A 106 -3.75 -4.45 20.03
CA VAL A 106 -3.43 -5.23 21.24
C VAL A 106 -2.93 -6.63 20.87
N ALA A 107 -3.55 -7.28 19.89
CA ALA A 107 -3.11 -8.59 19.40
C ALA A 107 -1.71 -8.52 18.78
N GLU A 108 -1.43 -7.52 17.94
CA GLU A 108 -0.10 -7.27 17.35
C GLU A 108 0.97 -7.07 18.41
N LEU A 109 0.73 -6.19 19.38
CA LEU A 109 1.68 -5.95 20.47
C LEU A 109 1.95 -7.21 21.30
N THR A 110 0.91 -8.02 21.52
CA THR A 110 1.04 -9.31 22.22
C THR A 110 1.89 -10.28 21.42
N LEU A 111 1.65 -10.41 20.11
CA LEU A 111 2.46 -11.26 19.24
C LEU A 111 3.90 -10.75 19.12
N CYS A 112 4.11 -9.43 19.03
CA CYS A 112 5.44 -8.83 19.06
C CYS A 112 6.18 -9.16 20.34
N ALA A 113 5.51 -9.08 21.50
CA ALA A 113 6.11 -9.46 22.79
C ALA A 113 6.46 -10.95 22.83
N ILE A 114 5.57 -11.82 22.35
CA ILE A 114 5.83 -13.27 22.26
C ILE A 114 7.03 -13.54 21.34
N ALA A 115 7.07 -12.94 20.14
CA ALA A 115 8.16 -13.08 19.19
C ALA A 115 9.48 -12.58 19.79
N ALA A 116 9.49 -11.42 20.45
CA ALA A 116 10.68 -10.88 21.10
C ALA A 116 11.20 -11.79 22.22
N LEU A 117 10.33 -12.22 23.14
CA LEU A 117 10.71 -13.07 24.27
C LEU A 117 11.22 -14.44 23.79
N THR A 118 10.49 -15.09 22.89
CA THR A 118 10.92 -16.38 22.31
C THR A 118 12.19 -16.23 21.49
N GLY A 119 12.38 -15.11 20.79
CA GLY A 119 13.61 -14.81 20.03
C GLY A 119 14.83 -14.69 20.94
N ILE A 120 14.70 -14.01 22.09
CA ILE A 120 15.76 -13.95 23.11
C ILE A 120 16.08 -15.35 23.65
N MET A 121 15.06 -16.17 23.92
CA MET A 121 15.27 -17.55 24.37
C MET A 121 16.04 -18.39 23.34
N LEU A 122 15.70 -18.26 22.05
CA LEU A 122 16.41 -18.94 20.97
C LEU A 122 17.85 -18.44 20.81
N ALA A 123 18.07 -17.13 20.99
CA ALA A 123 19.38 -16.51 20.84
C ALA A 123 20.44 -17.06 21.82
N PHE A 124 20.04 -17.58 22.98
CA PHE A 124 20.97 -18.24 23.92
C PHE A 124 21.58 -19.55 23.38
N TYR A 125 20.87 -20.22 22.47
CA TYR A 125 21.29 -21.52 21.91
C TYR A 125 21.70 -21.42 20.44
N TYR A 126 21.31 -20.35 19.75
CA TYR A 126 21.58 -20.15 18.33
C TYR A 126 23.03 -19.71 18.09
N GLN A 127 23.68 -20.34 17.10
CA GLN A 127 25.05 -20.02 16.70
C GLN A 127 25.06 -19.30 15.34
N PRO A 128 25.38 -17.99 15.26
CA PRO A 128 25.30 -17.20 14.04
C PRO A 128 26.54 -17.41 13.14
N THR A 129 26.83 -18.65 12.76
CA THR A 129 27.91 -19.00 11.83
C THR A 129 27.38 -19.87 10.69
N ALA A 130 27.91 -19.73 9.48
CA ALA A 130 27.43 -20.47 8.30
C ALA A 130 27.42 -22.00 8.51
N LEU A 131 28.39 -22.53 9.26
CA LEU A 131 28.48 -23.96 9.59
C LEU A 131 27.67 -24.35 10.85
N GLY A 132 27.38 -23.39 11.73
CA GLY A 132 26.75 -23.62 13.04
C GLY A 132 25.26 -23.33 13.08
N ALA A 133 24.74 -22.46 12.22
CA ALA A 133 23.35 -21.98 12.23
C ALA A 133 22.35 -23.14 12.14
N TYR A 134 22.43 -23.93 11.06
CA TYR A 134 21.56 -25.09 10.86
C TYR A 134 21.68 -26.14 11.98
N LYS A 135 22.90 -26.42 12.43
CA LYS A 135 23.16 -27.39 13.50
C LYS A 135 22.60 -26.92 14.84
N SER A 136 22.71 -25.63 15.15
CA SER A 136 22.20 -25.02 16.38
C SER A 136 20.67 -25.05 16.43
N LEU A 137 19.99 -24.79 15.29
CA LEU A 137 18.54 -24.96 15.19
C LEU A 137 18.10 -26.40 15.41
N THR A 138 18.80 -27.36 14.80
CA THR A 138 18.53 -28.79 14.97
C THR A 138 18.70 -29.22 16.44
N MET A 139 19.71 -28.68 17.12
CA MET A 139 19.95 -28.89 18.55
C MET A 139 18.84 -28.28 19.42
N ILE A 140 18.36 -27.07 19.10
CA ILE A 140 17.21 -26.45 19.78
C ILE A 140 15.97 -27.34 19.67
N VAL A 141 15.70 -27.90 18.49
CA VAL A 141 14.53 -28.74 18.26
C VAL A 141 14.59 -30.04 19.06
N HIS A 142 15.76 -30.72 19.07
CA HIS A 142 15.86 -32.09 19.58
C HIS A 142 16.44 -32.24 20.99
N GLN A 143 17.24 -31.28 21.47
CA GLN A 143 18.02 -31.40 22.70
C GLN A 143 17.62 -30.39 23.78
N VAL A 144 17.05 -29.25 23.40
CA VAL A 144 16.60 -28.22 24.36
C VAL A 144 15.17 -28.52 24.81
N ALA A 145 14.96 -28.56 26.14
CA ALA A 145 13.64 -28.75 26.72
C ALA A 145 12.68 -27.66 26.23
N ASN A 146 11.51 -28.06 25.70
CA ASN A 146 10.52 -27.18 25.06
C ASN A 146 11.04 -26.37 23.86
N GLY A 147 12.24 -26.64 23.33
CA GLY A 147 12.84 -25.86 22.26
C GLY A 147 11.99 -25.85 20.98
N THR A 148 11.38 -26.98 20.63
CA THR A 148 10.42 -27.07 19.51
C THR A 148 9.21 -26.16 19.71
N ILE A 149 8.66 -26.08 20.92
CA ILE A 149 7.50 -25.23 21.22
C ILE A 149 7.89 -23.77 21.14
N ILE A 150 9.03 -23.38 21.71
CA ILE A 150 9.55 -22.02 21.69
C ILE A 150 9.82 -21.57 20.25
N LEU A 151 10.48 -22.42 19.44
CA LEU A 151 10.75 -22.13 18.03
C LEU A 151 9.45 -22.00 17.22
N SER A 152 8.48 -22.89 17.45
CA SER A 152 7.18 -22.84 16.78
C SER A 152 6.40 -21.57 17.16
N LEU A 153 6.39 -21.20 18.45
CA LEU A 153 5.77 -19.98 18.93
C LEU A 153 6.42 -18.74 18.32
N HIS A 154 7.76 -18.70 18.24
CA HIS A 154 8.48 -17.60 17.60
C HIS A 154 8.06 -17.43 16.14
N ASN A 155 8.02 -18.53 15.38
CA ASN A 155 7.65 -18.52 13.97
C ASN A 155 6.18 -18.13 13.76
N ILE A 156 5.26 -18.69 14.55
CA ILE A 156 3.82 -18.37 14.46
C ILE A 156 3.58 -16.91 14.85
N ALA A 157 4.21 -16.43 15.92
CA ALA A 157 4.08 -15.05 16.36
C ALA A 157 4.65 -14.06 15.32
N GLY A 158 5.84 -14.33 14.78
CA GLY A 158 6.45 -13.50 13.75
C GLY A 158 5.60 -13.39 12.48
N ASN A 159 5.10 -14.51 11.96
CA ASN A 159 4.19 -14.51 10.81
C ASN A 159 2.85 -13.83 11.14
N GLY A 160 2.33 -14.07 12.35
CA GLY A 160 1.09 -13.47 12.83
C GLY A 160 1.15 -11.95 12.91
N VAL A 161 2.25 -11.37 13.39
CA VAL A 161 2.46 -9.92 13.41
C VAL A 161 2.34 -9.34 12.00
N ILE A 162 2.95 -9.96 10.99
CA ILE A 162 2.91 -9.44 9.61
C ILE A 162 1.47 -9.46 9.07
N VAL A 163 0.77 -10.59 9.23
CA VAL A 163 -0.61 -10.73 8.74
C VAL A 163 -1.54 -9.74 9.43
N LEU A 164 -1.47 -9.63 10.76
CA LEU A 164 -2.32 -8.70 11.50
C LEU A 164 -1.99 -7.24 11.17
N ALA A 165 -0.70 -6.88 11.07
CA ALA A 165 -0.28 -5.52 10.74
C ALA A 165 -0.76 -5.08 9.34
N LEU A 166 -0.76 -5.99 8.36
CA LEU A 166 -1.36 -5.73 7.05
C LEU A 166 -2.87 -5.52 7.15
N ILE A 167 -3.59 -6.35 7.91
CA ILE A 167 -5.03 -6.19 8.15
C ILE A 167 -5.31 -4.86 8.86
N GLN A 168 -4.51 -4.48 9.85
CA GLN A 168 -4.63 -3.25 10.61
C GLN A 168 -4.48 -2.02 9.71
N ILE A 169 -3.56 -2.02 8.75
CA ILE A 169 -3.44 -0.96 7.75
C ILE A 169 -4.75 -0.84 6.94
N VAL A 170 -5.34 -1.95 6.52
CA VAL A 170 -6.63 -1.94 5.79
C VAL A 170 -7.77 -1.42 6.67
N VAL A 171 -7.86 -1.87 7.92
CA VAL A 171 -8.89 -1.43 8.88
C VAL A 171 -8.76 0.07 9.17
N MET A 172 -7.54 0.57 9.39
CA MET A 172 -7.27 1.99 9.58
C MET A 172 -7.58 2.80 8.31
N PHE A 173 -7.30 2.25 7.12
CA PHE A 173 -7.61 2.88 5.84
C PHE A 173 -9.12 3.05 5.61
N VAL A 174 -9.89 1.98 5.85
CA VAL A 174 -11.35 1.96 5.71
C VAL A 174 -12.03 2.80 6.80
N GLY A 175 -11.41 2.91 7.98
CA GLY A 175 -11.90 3.71 9.10
C GLY A 175 -11.93 5.22 8.85
N ARG A 176 -11.19 5.70 7.84
CA ARG A 176 -11.22 7.03 7.25
C ARG A 176 -11.50 8.21 8.20
N GLU A 177 -10.90 8.24 9.39
CA GLU A 177 -10.65 9.49 10.13
C GLU A 177 -9.25 10.00 9.77
N PHE A 178 -9.16 10.46 8.52
CA PHE A 178 -7.94 10.97 7.95
C PHE A 178 -7.74 12.44 8.38
N TRP A 179 -6.60 12.69 9.03
CA TRP A 179 -5.89 13.96 9.22
C TRP A 179 -6.13 14.76 10.52
N LEU A 180 -5.46 14.34 11.59
CA LEU A 180 -4.33 15.06 12.26
C LEU A 180 -3.93 14.30 13.54
N SER A 181 -4.91 13.78 14.27
CA SER A 181 -4.68 13.18 15.60
C SER A 181 -4.04 11.79 15.56
N TRP A 182 -4.17 11.05 14.45
CA TRP A 182 -3.71 9.65 14.33
C TRP A 182 -2.48 9.48 13.44
N PHE A 183 -1.82 10.58 13.05
CA PHE A 183 -0.62 10.52 12.22
C PHE A 183 0.47 9.62 12.82
N THR A 184 0.66 9.70 14.13
CA THR A 184 1.62 8.86 14.87
C THR A 184 1.25 7.38 14.81
N GLY A 185 -0.03 7.03 14.91
CA GLY A 185 -0.52 5.66 14.79
C GLY A 185 -0.35 5.08 13.38
N TRP A 186 -0.57 5.90 12.35
CA TRP A 186 -0.32 5.51 10.97
C TRP A 186 1.18 5.27 10.71
N LEU A 187 2.02 6.21 11.13
CA LEU A 187 3.46 6.09 10.96
C LEU A 187 4.00 4.88 11.72
N SER A 188 3.57 4.69 12.97
CA SER A 188 4.00 3.53 13.77
C SER A 188 3.52 2.20 13.18
N GLY A 189 2.28 2.10 12.70
CA GLY A 189 1.75 0.90 12.07
C GLY A 189 2.49 0.53 10.77
N ILE A 190 2.78 1.52 9.92
CA ILE A 190 3.57 1.30 8.70
C ILE A 190 5.01 0.89 9.05
N CYS A 191 5.66 1.60 9.97
CA CYS A 191 7.01 1.27 10.41
C CYS A 191 7.09 -0.13 11.02
N LEU A 192 6.13 -0.51 11.86
CA LEU A 192 6.04 -1.85 12.46
C LEU A 192 5.88 -2.91 11.37
N THR A 193 5.00 -2.69 10.40
CA THR A 193 4.78 -3.62 9.29
C THR A 193 6.05 -3.81 8.45
N LEU A 194 6.71 -2.72 8.05
CA LEU A 194 7.95 -2.78 7.28
C LEU A 194 9.08 -3.45 8.06
N THR A 195 9.19 -3.16 9.36
CA THR A 195 10.19 -3.79 10.22
C THR A 195 9.91 -5.28 10.38
N ALA A 196 8.65 -5.68 10.58
CA ALA A 196 8.26 -7.09 10.71
C ALA A 196 8.57 -7.88 9.41
N ILE A 197 8.27 -7.31 8.24
CA ILE A 197 8.63 -7.89 6.95
C ILE A 197 10.15 -7.98 6.78
N GLY A 198 10.89 -6.91 7.12
CA GLY A 198 12.35 -6.90 7.05
C GLY A 198 12.98 -7.95 7.96
N LEU A 199 12.51 -8.07 9.20
CA LEU A 199 12.98 -9.07 10.16
C LEU A 199 12.64 -10.49 9.69
N SER A 200 11.46 -10.71 9.13
CA SER A 200 11.08 -12.01 8.57
C SER A 200 11.98 -12.41 7.41
N TRP A 201 12.33 -11.46 6.53
CA TRP A 201 13.29 -11.72 5.46
C TRP A 201 14.67 -12.08 6.03
N THR A 202 15.16 -11.36 7.05
CA THR A 202 16.43 -11.73 7.70
C THR A 202 16.38 -13.08 8.40
N ALA A 203 15.24 -13.47 8.99
CA ALA A 203 15.08 -14.74 9.67
C ALA A 203 15.25 -15.95 8.73
N ILE A 204 14.81 -15.81 7.47
CA ILE A 204 15.03 -16.82 6.41
C ILE A 204 16.53 -17.01 6.14
N VAL A 205 17.32 -15.94 6.21
CA VAL A 205 18.77 -16.02 6.03
C VAL A 205 19.42 -16.68 7.26
N LEU A 206 18.94 -16.41 8.47
CA LEU A 206 19.49 -16.98 9.70
C LEU A 206 19.39 -18.52 9.75
N THR A 207 18.40 -19.15 9.13
CA THR A 207 18.30 -20.62 9.18
C THR A 207 19.41 -21.33 8.40
N TRP A 208 20.03 -20.64 7.43
CA TRP A 208 21.09 -21.15 6.56
C TRP A 208 20.74 -22.49 5.88
N GLU A 209 19.45 -22.71 5.63
CA GLU A 209 18.94 -23.82 4.83
C GLU A 209 19.10 -23.53 3.33
N GLN A 210 18.88 -24.55 2.49
CA GLN A 210 19.04 -24.43 1.03
C GLN A 210 18.26 -23.23 0.46
N THR A 211 17.02 -23.02 0.91
CA THR A 211 16.17 -21.89 0.49
C THR A 211 16.66 -20.53 0.97
N GLY A 212 17.30 -20.45 2.14
CA GLY A 212 17.89 -19.22 2.67
C GLY A 212 19.22 -18.86 2.01
N PHE A 213 19.99 -19.87 1.60
CA PHE A 213 21.29 -19.67 0.94
C PHE A 213 21.19 -19.12 -0.48
N TRP A 214 20.15 -19.50 -1.25
CA TRP A 214 19.98 -19.10 -2.66
C TRP A 214 19.08 -17.89 -2.90
N ARG A 215 18.42 -17.37 -1.87
CA ARG A 215 17.60 -16.15 -1.95
C ARG A 215 18.46 -14.91 -1.75
#